data_AF-A0A1S9C761-F1
#
_entry.id   AF-A0A1S9C761-F1
#
_cell.length_a   1.000
_cell.length_b   1.000
_cell.length_c   1.000
_cell.angle_alpha   90.00
_cell.angle_beta   90.00
_cell.angle_gamma   90.00
#
_symmetry.space_group_name_H-M   'P 1'
#
loop_
_entity.id
_entity.type
_entity.pdbx_description
1 polymer ?
#
loop_
_entity_poly.entity_id
_entity_poly.type
_entity_poly.pdbx_seq_one_letter_code
_entity_poly.pdbx_strand_id
1 'polypeptide(L)'
;MNTQQIKNYAPSAREKFLENINVIFDNYKINEKDIENSNAEQDIDENSPPRDRIIHEIIMNHYEDIEEFKESMAYTWFNRFVALRYLEIHKFFGHGFRLLSNRNKNNKVVPEITRNLSAVLHDFRVTQAADPLELEQDIISSLIDDHSTGKEEEVYRFLILQHCYFLSKPLGIMFAASGDVSYLFMPTDLLNSKLSVIADILVPYSTIICNSMSTLSPSICTKTPLVILSLLRRVTMPSFTLRAAIPTIP
;
A
#
# COMPACT_ATOMS: atom_id res chain seq x y z
N MET A 1 -19.94 18.82 2.28
CA MET A 1 -18.74 18.05 1.90
C MET A 1 -18.36 18.43 0.46
N ASN A 2 -17.17 18.98 0.22
CA ASN A 2 -16.71 19.25 -1.15
C ASN A 2 -16.24 17.93 -1.78
N THR A 3 -17.15 17.25 -2.48
CA THR A 3 -16.89 15.94 -3.08
C THR A 3 -16.17 16.01 -4.42
N GLN A 4 -16.01 17.21 -4.99
CA GLN A 4 -15.41 17.41 -6.31
C GLN A 4 -13.92 17.07 -6.30
N GLN A 5 -13.22 17.36 -5.20
CA GLN A 5 -11.82 16.97 -5.04
C GLN A 5 -11.63 15.46 -4.96
N ILE A 6 -12.56 14.72 -4.32
CA ILE A 6 -12.52 13.24 -4.25
C ILE A 6 -12.84 12.65 -5.63
N LYS A 7 -13.86 13.19 -6.30
CA LYS A 7 -14.31 12.73 -7.62
C LYS A 7 -13.23 12.87 -8.70
N ASN A 8 -12.36 13.88 -8.59
CA ASN A 8 -11.26 14.09 -9.53
C ASN A 8 -9.98 13.34 -9.12
N TYR A 9 -9.79 13.12 -7.83
CA TYR A 9 -8.62 12.43 -7.28
C TYR A 9 -8.63 10.94 -7.61
N ALA A 10 -9.80 10.30 -7.45
CA ALA A 10 -9.97 8.88 -7.68
C ALA A 10 -9.49 8.41 -9.08
N PRO A 11 -9.92 9.06 -10.19
CA PRO A 11 -9.42 8.72 -11.52
C PRO A 11 -7.91 8.93 -11.70
N SER A 12 -7.36 10.06 -11.24
CA SER A 12 -5.94 10.37 -11.44
C SER A 12 -5.01 9.45 -10.64
N ALA A 13 -5.39 9.12 -9.39
CA ALA A 13 -4.64 8.16 -8.60
C ALA A 13 -4.66 6.78 -9.24
N ARG A 14 -5.84 6.34 -9.72
CA ARG A 14 -6.01 5.08 -10.43
C ARG A 14 -5.10 4.98 -11.64
N GLU A 15 -5.06 6.00 -12.49
CA GLU A 15 -4.18 6.04 -13.67
C GLU A 15 -2.71 5.83 -13.28
N LYS A 16 -2.22 6.55 -12.26
CA LYS A 16 -0.83 6.40 -11.77
C LYS A 16 -0.53 5.00 -11.22
N PHE A 17 -1.49 4.38 -10.51
CA PHE A 17 -1.32 3.00 -10.04
C PHE A 17 -1.23 2.03 -11.22
N LEU A 18 -2.11 2.16 -12.21
CA LEU A 18 -2.10 1.30 -13.40
C LEU A 18 -0.84 1.49 -14.23
N GLU A 19 -0.34 2.72 -14.39
CA GLU A 19 0.95 2.98 -15.03
C GLU A 19 2.10 2.24 -14.34
N ASN A 20 2.18 2.32 -13.00
CA ASN A 20 3.18 1.58 -12.22
C ASN A 20 3.04 0.07 -12.39
N ILE A 21 1.82 -0.46 -12.37
CA ILE A 21 1.55 -1.88 -12.52
C ILE A 21 1.91 -2.36 -13.93
N ASN A 22 1.64 -1.56 -14.96
CA ASN A 22 2.01 -1.89 -16.34
C ASN A 22 3.53 -2.03 -16.48
N VAL A 23 4.31 -1.12 -15.88
CA VAL A 23 5.78 -1.23 -15.86
C VAL A 23 6.23 -2.55 -15.20
N ILE A 24 5.55 -2.99 -14.15
CA ILE A 24 5.86 -4.28 -13.48
C ILE A 24 5.57 -5.47 -14.41
N PHE A 25 4.43 -5.45 -15.10
CA PHE A 25 4.09 -6.48 -16.10
C PHE A 25 5.10 -6.52 -17.25
N ASP A 26 5.50 -5.36 -17.75
CA ASP A 26 6.51 -5.23 -18.82
C ASP A 26 7.87 -5.77 -18.36
N ASN A 27 8.29 -5.45 -17.14
CA ASN A 27 9.54 -5.94 -16.55
C ASN A 27 9.57 -7.47 -16.45
N TYR A 28 8.45 -8.09 -16.06
CA TYR A 28 8.32 -9.55 -15.98
C TYR A 28 7.90 -10.21 -17.31
N LYS A 29 7.64 -9.41 -18.36
CA LYS A 29 7.20 -9.86 -19.68
C LYS A 29 5.96 -10.76 -19.64
N ILE A 30 5.02 -10.45 -18.75
CA ILE A 30 3.77 -11.21 -18.59
C ILE A 30 2.76 -10.73 -19.63
N ASN A 31 2.17 -11.67 -20.38
CA ASN A 31 1.12 -11.40 -21.36
C ASN A 31 -0.01 -12.44 -21.28
N GLU A 32 -1.12 -12.21 -21.99
CA GLU A 32 -2.32 -13.08 -21.94
C GLU A 32 -2.02 -14.55 -22.24
N LYS A 33 -1.09 -14.83 -23.18
CA LYS A 33 -0.73 -16.21 -23.53
C LYS A 33 -0.06 -16.95 -22.38
N ASP A 34 0.59 -16.24 -21.47
CA ASP A 34 1.20 -16.87 -20.30
C ASP A 34 0.15 -17.43 -19.35
N ILE A 35 -1.02 -16.80 -19.29
CA ILE A 35 -2.15 -17.27 -18.46
C ILE A 35 -2.83 -18.46 -19.13
N GLU A 36 -3.07 -18.38 -20.45
CA GLU A 36 -3.71 -19.47 -21.21
C GLU A 36 -2.89 -20.77 -21.24
N ASN A 37 -1.57 -20.65 -21.26
CA ASN A 37 -0.65 -21.80 -21.36
C ASN A 37 -0.15 -22.31 -20.00
N SER A 38 -0.51 -21.66 -18.89
CA SER A 38 -0.04 -22.05 -17.57
C SER A 38 -0.87 -23.20 -17.01
N ASN A 39 -0.18 -24.17 -16.38
CA ASN A 39 -0.84 -25.26 -15.66
C ASN A 39 -1.08 -24.83 -14.22
N ALA A 40 -2.36 -24.77 -13.81
CA ALA A 40 -2.77 -24.42 -12.46
C ALA A 40 -2.26 -25.38 -11.35
N GLU A 41 -1.70 -26.53 -11.72
CA GLU A 41 -1.24 -27.58 -10.80
C GLU A 41 0.23 -27.41 -10.36
N GLN A 42 0.92 -26.34 -10.74
CA GLN A 42 2.27 -26.08 -10.22
C GLN A 42 2.23 -25.67 -8.74
N ASP A 43 3.10 -26.29 -7.95
CA ASP A 43 3.34 -25.92 -6.55
C ASP A 43 4.17 -24.62 -6.52
N ILE A 44 3.48 -23.50 -6.35
CA ILE A 44 4.05 -22.14 -6.30
C ILE A 44 3.97 -21.65 -4.85
N ASP A 45 5.11 -21.24 -4.31
CA ASP A 45 5.25 -20.72 -2.95
C ASP A 45 5.80 -19.28 -2.94
N GLU A 46 6.04 -18.73 -1.75
CA GLU A 46 6.56 -17.36 -1.59
C GLU A 46 7.99 -17.17 -2.14
N ASN A 47 8.77 -18.26 -2.24
CA ASN A 47 10.15 -18.29 -2.74
C ASN A 47 10.23 -18.44 -4.26
N SER A 48 9.11 -18.78 -4.90
CA SER A 48 9.02 -18.94 -6.34
C SER A 48 9.26 -17.61 -7.07
N PRO A 49 9.73 -17.62 -8.33
CA PRO A 49 9.99 -16.39 -9.07
C PRO A 49 8.77 -15.45 -9.10
N PRO A 50 8.96 -14.12 -8.95
CA PRO A 50 7.84 -13.17 -8.92
C PRO A 50 6.88 -13.29 -10.09
N ARG A 51 7.41 -13.58 -11.29
CA ARG A 51 6.61 -13.79 -12.50
C ARG A 51 5.61 -14.94 -12.33
N ASP A 52 6.07 -16.07 -11.84
CA ASP A 52 5.26 -17.29 -11.72
C ASP A 52 4.22 -17.12 -10.62
N ARG A 53 4.59 -16.45 -9.53
CA ARG A 53 3.66 -16.05 -8.46
C ARG A 53 2.54 -15.14 -8.96
N ILE A 54 2.84 -14.17 -9.82
CA ILE A 54 1.81 -13.28 -10.42
C ILE A 54 0.85 -14.09 -11.30
N ILE A 55 1.38 -14.94 -12.18
CA ILE A 55 0.54 -15.77 -13.07
C ILE A 55 -0.33 -16.73 -12.24
N HIS A 56 0.26 -17.36 -11.22
CA HIS A 56 -0.46 -18.24 -10.31
C HIS A 56 -1.59 -17.50 -9.58
N GLU A 57 -1.33 -16.31 -9.05
CA GLU A 57 -2.33 -15.47 -8.37
C GLU A 57 -3.52 -15.13 -9.29
N ILE A 58 -3.25 -14.80 -10.56
CA ILE A 58 -4.27 -14.50 -11.57
C ILE A 58 -5.19 -15.71 -11.77
N ILE A 59 -4.60 -16.90 -11.93
CA ILE A 59 -5.32 -18.15 -12.22
C ILE A 59 -6.11 -18.64 -11.00
N MET A 60 -5.47 -18.68 -9.83
CA MET A 60 -6.05 -19.25 -8.61
C MET A 60 -7.19 -18.41 -8.05
N ASN A 61 -7.16 -17.09 -8.25
CA ASN A 61 -8.26 -16.21 -7.85
C ASN A 61 -9.29 -15.97 -8.97
N HIS A 62 -9.16 -16.69 -10.09
CA HIS A 62 -10.12 -16.67 -11.20
C HIS A 62 -10.41 -15.28 -11.77
N TYR A 63 -9.37 -14.46 -11.93
CA TYR A 63 -9.50 -13.21 -12.67
C TYR A 63 -9.86 -13.49 -14.13
N GLU A 64 -10.79 -12.72 -14.70
CA GLU A 64 -11.26 -12.90 -16.08
C GLU A 64 -10.14 -12.61 -17.09
N ASP A 65 -9.35 -11.56 -16.83
CA ASP A 65 -8.21 -11.15 -17.65
C ASP A 65 -7.13 -10.42 -16.83
N ILE A 66 -6.03 -10.07 -17.49
CA ILE A 66 -4.92 -9.31 -16.89
C ILE A 66 -5.39 -7.94 -16.41
N GLU A 67 -6.29 -7.28 -17.12
CA GLU A 67 -6.71 -5.92 -16.80
C GLU A 67 -7.54 -5.91 -15.52
N GLU A 68 -8.45 -6.87 -15.31
CA GLU A 68 -9.17 -7.04 -14.05
C GLU A 68 -8.21 -7.23 -12.86
N PHE A 69 -7.17 -8.06 -13.04
CA PHE A 69 -6.15 -8.24 -12.02
C PHE A 69 -5.38 -6.95 -11.71
N LYS A 70 -4.95 -6.21 -12.74
CA LYS A 70 -4.26 -4.91 -12.56
C LYS A 70 -5.12 -3.90 -11.81
N GLU A 71 -6.41 -3.83 -12.14
CA GLU A 71 -7.37 -2.98 -11.44
C GLU A 71 -7.51 -3.39 -9.97
N SER A 72 -7.61 -4.69 -9.68
CA SER A 72 -7.66 -5.21 -8.31
C SER A 72 -6.41 -4.85 -7.50
N MET A 73 -5.22 -4.94 -8.10
CA MET A 73 -3.97 -4.56 -7.46
C MET A 73 -3.86 -3.05 -7.22
N ALA A 74 -4.27 -2.23 -8.20
CA ALA A 74 -4.35 -0.77 -8.06
C ALA A 74 -5.26 -0.37 -6.91
N TYR A 75 -6.45 -0.98 -6.84
CA TYR A 75 -7.42 -0.77 -5.79
C TYR A 75 -6.90 -1.19 -4.41
N THR A 76 -6.22 -2.33 -4.34
CA THR A 76 -5.59 -2.84 -3.11
C THR A 76 -4.60 -1.83 -2.55
N TRP A 77 -3.66 -1.35 -3.38
CA TRP A 77 -2.65 -0.39 -2.94
C TRP A 77 -3.23 0.98 -2.60
N PHE A 78 -4.19 1.46 -3.39
CA PHE A 78 -4.93 2.67 -3.07
C PHE A 78 -5.53 2.60 -1.66
N ASN A 79 -6.25 1.51 -1.35
CA ASN A 79 -6.88 1.33 -0.05
C ASN A 79 -5.86 1.22 1.09
N ARG A 80 -4.73 0.54 0.86
CA ARG A 80 -3.63 0.47 1.84
C ARG A 80 -3.10 1.87 2.16
N PHE A 81 -2.83 2.70 1.16
CA PHE A 81 -2.37 4.06 1.44
C PHE A 81 -3.43 4.93 2.12
N VAL A 82 -4.71 4.80 1.77
CA VAL A 82 -5.81 5.49 2.48
C VAL A 82 -5.87 5.03 3.94
N ALA A 83 -5.72 3.73 4.21
CA ALA A 83 -5.67 3.19 5.57
C ALA A 83 -4.44 3.70 6.34
N LEU A 84 -3.25 3.68 5.73
CA LEU A 84 -2.03 4.24 6.32
C LEU A 84 -2.20 5.73 6.64
N ARG A 85 -2.84 6.50 5.75
CA ARG A 85 -3.14 7.92 5.98
C ARG A 85 -4.08 8.12 7.16
N TYR A 86 -5.10 7.27 7.29
CA TYR A 86 -5.98 7.28 8.46
C TYR A 86 -5.19 7.03 9.75
N LEU A 87 -4.43 5.94 9.80
CA LEU A 87 -3.61 5.59 10.95
C LEU A 87 -2.62 6.70 11.33
N GLU A 88 -2.04 7.38 10.33
CA GLU A 88 -1.16 8.52 10.53
C GLU A 88 -1.86 9.71 11.21
N ILE A 89 -3.02 10.14 10.68
CA ILE A 89 -3.76 11.30 11.19
C ILE A 89 -4.21 11.06 12.64
N HIS A 90 -4.61 9.83 12.94
CA HIS A 90 -5.05 9.42 14.27
C HIS A 90 -3.91 9.01 15.21
N LYS A 91 -2.64 9.14 14.77
CA LYS A 91 -1.43 8.87 15.56
C LYS A 91 -1.32 7.43 16.07
N PHE A 92 -1.82 6.45 15.31
CA PHE A 92 -1.85 5.06 15.73
C PHE A 92 -0.51 4.30 15.56
N PHE A 93 0.44 4.82 14.78
CA PHE A 93 1.74 4.16 14.64
C PHE A 93 2.61 4.22 15.91
N GLY A 94 2.39 5.22 16.77
CA GLY A 94 3.01 5.33 18.09
C GLY A 94 4.54 5.54 18.12
N HIS A 95 5.24 5.63 16.98
CA HIS A 95 6.66 6.02 16.90
C HIS A 95 6.84 7.56 16.80
N GLY A 96 5.74 8.33 16.80
CA GLY A 96 5.76 9.80 16.88
C GLY A 96 5.97 10.55 15.55
N PHE A 97 6.49 9.87 14.52
CA PHE A 97 6.70 10.43 13.18
C PHE A 97 5.51 10.20 12.23
N ARG A 98 5.46 10.95 11.13
CA ARG A 98 4.47 10.78 10.06
C ARG A 98 5.04 9.94 8.91
N LEU A 99 4.37 8.83 8.58
CA LEU A 99 4.76 7.85 7.56
C LEU A 99 4.63 8.37 6.13
N LEU A 100 3.53 9.03 5.79
CA LEU A 100 3.18 9.50 4.45
C LEU A 100 3.37 11.01 4.28
N SER A 101 3.22 11.79 5.35
CA SER A 101 3.25 13.26 5.24
C SER A 101 4.33 13.90 6.10
N ASN A 102 4.50 15.22 5.93
CA ASN A 102 5.38 16.03 6.76
C ASN A 102 4.59 17.08 7.53
N ARG A 103 4.89 17.26 8.82
CA ARG A 103 4.35 18.36 9.63
C ARG A 103 4.96 19.71 9.26
N ASN A 104 6.19 19.72 8.74
CA ASN A 104 6.87 20.93 8.30
C ASN A 104 6.21 21.46 7.02
N LYS A 105 5.58 22.63 7.12
CA LYS A 105 4.89 23.29 6.01
C LYS A 105 5.82 23.67 4.85
N ASN A 106 7.13 23.79 5.11
CA ASN A 106 8.14 24.17 4.12
C ASN A 106 8.66 22.98 3.30
N ASN A 107 8.37 21.74 3.71
CA ASN A 107 8.74 20.54 2.97
C ASN A 107 7.62 19.48 3.02
N LYS A 108 6.53 19.76 2.30
CA LYS A 108 5.34 18.89 2.28
C LYS A 108 5.53 17.59 1.48
N VAL A 109 6.51 17.56 0.58
CA VAL A 109 6.70 16.48 -0.39
C VAL A 109 7.38 15.27 0.26
N VAL A 110 8.39 15.52 1.10
CA VAL A 110 9.19 14.45 1.70
C VAL A 110 8.58 14.04 3.04
N PRO A 111 8.14 12.78 3.22
CA PRO A 111 7.55 12.31 4.48
C PRO A 111 8.47 12.53 5.69
N GLU A 112 7.89 12.72 6.88
CA GLU A 112 8.67 12.98 8.09
C GLU A 112 9.53 11.77 8.49
N ILE A 113 9.02 10.57 8.25
CA ILE A 113 9.70 9.31 8.61
C ILE A 113 11.06 9.17 7.93
N THR A 114 11.22 9.69 6.70
CA THR A 114 12.46 9.54 5.92
C THR A 114 13.65 10.33 6.47
N ARG A 115 13.41 11.25 7.41
CA ARG A 115 14.49 11.97 8.13
C ARG A 115 14.81 11.39 9.49
N ASN A 116 14.06 10.38 9.91
CA ASN A 116 14.11 9.82 11.25
C ASN A 116 14.31 8.28 11.20
N LEU A 117 14.91 7.77 10.12
CA LEU A 117 15.13 6.33 9.89
C LEU A 117 15.74 5.65 11.11
N SER A 118 16.83 6.18 11.65
CA SER A 118 17.51 5.57 12.80
C SER A 118 16.58 5.41 14.01
N ALA A 119 15.78 6.44 14.31
CA ALA A 119 14.82 6.37 15.42
C ALA A 119 13.66 5.38 15.17
N VAL A 120 13.25 5.24 13.91
CA VAL A 120 12.13 4.36 13.49
C VAL A 120 12.58 2.90 13.40
N LEU A 121 13.79 2.63 12.92
CA LEU A 121 14.33 1.28 12.83
C LEU A 121 14.62 0.71 14.23
N HIS A 122 15.01 1.54 15.20
CA HIS A 122 15.06 1.07 16.59
C HIS A 122 13.68 0.81 17.22
N ASP A 123 12.57 1.17 16.55
CA ASP A 123 11.23 0.81 16.99
C ASP A 123 10.95 -0.66 16.67
N PHE A 124 10.79 -1.46 17.73
CA PHE A 124 10.49 -2.88 17.68
C PHE A 124 9.28 -3.24 16.78
N ARG A 125 8.31 -2.32 16.61
CA ARG A 125 7.14 -2.54 15.75
C ARG A 125 7.49 -2.56 14.26
N VAL A 126 8.62 -1.96 13.89
CA VAL A 126 9.12 -1.88 12.52
C VAL A 126 10.18 -2.96 12.26
N THR A 127 10.98 -3.36 13.26
CA THR A 127 12.13 -4.27 13.06
C THR A 127 11.93 -5.73 13.43
N GLN A 128 10.90 -6.10 14.20
CA GLN A 128 10.55 -7.52 14.42
C GLN A 128 9.58 -8.08 13.37
N ALA A 129 9.32 -7.30 12.33
CA ALA A 129 8.47 -7.65 11.22
C ALA A 129 9.31 -8.33 10.10
N ALA A 130 9.94 -9.46 10.41
CA ALA A 130 10.45 -10.35 9.37
C ALA A 130 9.25 -10.96 8.60
N ASP A 131 9.02 -10.80 7.30
CA ASP A 131 9.70 -10.09 6.18
C ASP A 131 8.65 -9.82 5.06
N PRO A 132 8.78 -8.78 4.19
CA PRO A 132 8.13 -8.78 2.88
C PRO A 132 9.07 -8.90 1.66
N LEU A 133 10.40 -8.83 1.83
CA LEU A 133 11.49 -9.16 0.87
C LEU A 133 12.80 -8.87 1.62
N GLU A 134 13.57 -9.90 1.97
CA GLU A 134 14.73 -9.88 2.89
C GLU A 134 15.76 -8.78 2.54
N LEU A 135 15.50 -7.55 2.98
CA LEU A 135 16.51 -6.51 3.00
C LEU A 135 17.24 -6.67 4.34
N GLU A 136 18.37 -7.39 4.29
CA GLU A 136 19.22 -7.63 5.46
C GLU A 136 19.42 -6.32 6.25
N GLN A 137 19.37 -6.38 7.58
CA GLN A 137 19.56 -5.21 8.44
C GLN A 137 20.90 -4.48 8.16
N ASP A 138 21.88 -5.21 7.65
CA ASP A 138 23.18 -4.69 7.20
C ASP A 138 23.05 -3.87 5.90
N ILE A 139 22.19 -4.28 4.97
CA ILE A 139 21.83 -3.50 3.78
C ILE A 139 21.10 -2.24 4.22
N ILE A 140 20.12 -2.32 5.11
CA ILE A 140 19.40 -1.15 5.63
C ILE A 140 20.37 -0.17 6.30
N SER A 141 21.29 -0.66 7.12
CA SER A 141 22.32 0.16 7.76
C SER A 141 23.22 0.84 6.74
N SER A 142 23.65 0.12 5.70
CA SER A 142 24.45 0.67 4.59
C SER A 142 23.68 1.68 3.71
N LEU A 143 22.35 1.57 3.64
CA LEU A 143 21.47 2.47 2.90
C LEU A 143 21.18 3.76 3.69
N ILE A 144 21.23 3.72 5.04
CA ILE A 144 21.09 4.93 5.89
C ILE A 144 22.30 5.86 5.73
N ASP A 145 23.50 5.29 5.62
CA ASP A 145 24.74 6.06 5.54
C ASP A 145 24.96 6.68 4.13
N ASP A 146 24.28 6.17 3.11
CA ASP A 146 24.35 6.64 1.72
C ASP A 146 23.08 7.39 1.33
N HIS A 147 23.14 8.72 1.44
CA HIS A 147 22.04 9.65 1.10
C HIS A 147 21.83 9.87 -0.40
N SER A 148 22.16 8.91 -1.26
CA SER A 148 21.82 8.99 -2.69
C SER A 148 20.33 8.77 -2.93
N THR A 149 19.78 9.46 -3.92
CA THR A 149 18.33 9.58 -4.15
C THR A 149 17.62 8.24 -4.43
N GLY A 150 18.33 7.27 -5.03
CA GLY A 150 17.79 5.93 -5.27
C GLY A 150 17.66 5.09 -4.00
N LYS A 151 18.63 5.19 -3.08
CA LYS A 151 18.64 4.45 -1.82
C LYS A 151 17.60 4.96 -0.83
N GLU A 152 17.35 6.28 -0.82
CA GLU A 152 16.29 6.87 0.00
C GLU A 152 14.88 6.34 -0.36
N GLU A 153 14.61 6.15 -1.66
CA GLU A 153 13.36 5.58 -2.15
C GLU A 153 13.21 4.12 -1.73
N GLU A 154 14.26 3.31 -1.88
CA GLU A 154 14.27 1.89 -1.46
C GLU A 154 13.98 1.74 0.04
N VAL A 155 14.66 2.53 0.89
CA VAL A 155 14.42 2.48 2.33
C VAL A 155 13.00 2.97 2.67
N TYR A 156 12.50 4.00 1.98
CA TYR A 156 11.15 4.47 2.22
C TYR A 156 10.10 3.41 1.86
N ARG A 157 10.29 2.72 0.74
CA ARG A 157 9.44 1.60 0.33
C ARG A 157 9.48 0.47 1.34
N PHE A 158 10.67 0.10 1.80
CA PHE A 158 10.85 -0.89 2.85
C PHE A 158 10.04 -0.50 4.11
N LEU A 159 10.15 0.75 4.58
CA LEU A 159 9.40 1.21 5.75
C LEU A 159 7.88 1.06 5.57
N ILE A 160 7.33 1.41 4.41
CA ILE A 160 5.89 1.23 4.15
C ILE A 160 5.51 -0.26 4.19
N LEU A 161 6.29 -1.14 3.55
CA LEU A 161 6.02 -2.58 3.55
C LEU A 161 6.06 -3.16 4.97
N GLN A 162 7.03 -2.74 5.78
CA GLN A 162 7.11 -3.13 7.20
C GLN A 162 5.86 -2.70 7.99
N HIS A 163 5.36 -1.50 7.76
CA HIS A 163 4.11 -1.06 8.38
C HIS A 163 2.91 -1.88 7.89
N CYS A 164 2.82 -2.17 6.59
CA CYS A 164 1.77 -3.02 6.05
C CYS A 164 1.79 -4.41 6.69
N TYR A 165 2.95 -5.06 6.75
CA TYR A 165 3.08 -6.38 7.36
C TYR A 165 2.79 -6.36 8.85
N PHE A 166 3.27 -5.38 9.62
CA PHE A 166 2.91 -5.22 11.04
C PHE A 166 1.39 -5.08 11.22
N LEU A 167 0.74 -4.32 10.34
CA LEU A 167 -0.71 -4.11 10.36
C LEU A 167 -1.52 -5.29 9.83
N SER A 168 -0.92 -6.24 9.11
CA SER A 168 -1.62 -7.45 8.66
C SER A 168 -2.16 -8.28 9.82
N LYS A 169 -1.45 -8.31 10.96
CA LYS A 169 -1.89 -9.04 12.17
C LYS A 169 -3.19 -8.48 12.75
N PRO A 170 -3.30 -7.16 13.05
CA PRO A 170 -4.56 -6.58 13.55
C PRO A 170 -5.59 -6.24 12.45
N LEU A 171 -5.17 -6.06 11.19
CA LEU A 171 -5.99 -5.53 10.09
C LEU A 171 -5.81 -6.34 8.79
N GLY A 172 -5.83 -7.68 8.90
CA GLY A 172 -5.56 -8.62 7.79
C GLY A 172 -6.46 -8.49 6.55
N ILE A 173 -7.65 -7.89 6.68
CA ILE A 173 -8.53 -7.63 5.53
C ILE A 173 -7.98 -6.50 4.63
N MET A 174 -7.14 -5.61 5.17
CA MET A 174 -6.59 -4.45 4.44
C MET A 174 -5.11 -4.65 4.07
N PHE A 175 -4.36 -5.31 4.94
CA PHE A 175 -2.94 -5.54 4.77
C PHE A 175 -2.66 -7.03 4.74
N ALA A 176 -1.80 -7.44 3.81
CA ALA A 176 -1.52 -8.84 3.60
C ALA A 176 -0.38 -9.36 4.50
N ALA A 177 -0.36 -10.67 4.71
CA ALA A 177 0.75 -11.34 5.37
C ALA A 177 2.03 -11.30 4.50
N SER A 178 3.14 -11.80 5.05
CA SER A 178 4.39 -12.00 4.31
C SER A 178 4.15 -12.91 3.11
N GLY A 179 4.93 -12.75 2.04
CA GLY A 179 4.82 -13.60 0.84
C GLY A 179 3.62 -13.31 -0.06
N ASP A 180 2.77 -12.33 0.25
CA ASP A 180 1.63 -11.97 -0.60
C ASP A 180 2.06 -11.28 -1.90
N VAL A 181 1.50 -11.73 -3.02
CA VAL A 181 1.82 -11.26 -4.39
C VAL A 181 1.51 -9.78 -4.57
N SER A 182 0.51 -9.24 -3.86
CA SER A 182 0.17 -7.82 -3.94
C SER A 182 1.34 -6.92 -3.57
N TYR A 183 2.32 -7.37 -2.77
CA TYR A 183 3.49 -6.57 -2.43
C TYR A 183 4.43 -6.29 -3.61
N LEU A 184 4.43 -7.15 -4.63
CA LEU A 184 5.16 -6.91 -5.88
C LEU A 184 4.65 -5.69 -6.64
N PHE A 185 3.38 -5.32 -6.42
CA PHE A 185 2.71 -4.18 -7.04
C PHE A 185 2.84 -2.87 -6.27
N MET A 186 3.76 -2.81 -5.30
CA MET A 186 4.07 -1.57 -4.61
C MET A 186 4.53 -0.51 -5.63
N PRO A 187 3.89 0.68 -5.65
CA PRO A 187 4.30 1.74 -6.57
C PRO A 187 5.73 2.20 -6.30
N THR A 188 6.34 2.73 -7.35
CA THR A 188 7.68 3.32 -7.33
C THR A 188 7.59 4.85 -7.32
N ASP A 189 8.73 5.53 -7.17
CA ASP A 189 8.84 7.00 -7.17
C ASP A 189 7.96 7.71 -6.12
N LEU A 190 7.81 7.10 -4.95
CA LEU A 190 6.98 7.59 -3.85
C LEU A 190 7.46 8.92 -3.26
N LEU A 191 8.76 9.23 -3.37
CA LEU A 191 9.33 10.50 -2.92
C LEU A 191 9.26 11.62 -3.97
N ASN A 192 8.86 11.31 -5.21
CA ASN A 192 8.78 12.28 -6.29
C ASN A 192 7.47 13.11 -6.21
N SER A 193 7.58 14.42 -5.98
CA SER A 193 6.42 15.34 -5.86
C SER A 193 5.39 15.29 -7.00
N LYS A 194 5.78 14.88 -8.21
CA LYS A 194 4.90 14.87 -9.40
C LYS A 194 4.36 13.48 -9.69
N LEU A 195 5.21 12.47 -9.56
CA LEU A 195 4.89 11.08 -9.93
C LEU A 195 4.32 10.26 -8.77
N SER A 196 4.60 10.67 -7.52
CA SER A 196 4.15 9.95 -6.33
C SER A 196 2.64 9.88 -6.23
N VAL A 197 2.13 8.66 -6.10
CA VAL A 197 0.72 8.40 -5.76
C VAL A 197 0.35 8.93 -4.38
N ILE A 198 1.33 9.10 -3.47
CA ILE A 198 1.12 9.61 -2.12
C ILE A 198 0.83 11.09 -2.14
N ALA A 199 1.52 11.87 -2.99
CA ALA A 199 1.33 13.32 -3.08
C ALA A 199 -0.14 13.68 -3.28
N ASP A 200 -0.83 12.92 -4.13
CA ASP A 200 -2.23 13.12 -4.44
C ASP A 200 -3.16 12.66 -3.29
N ILE A 201 -2.77 11.68 -2.47
CA ILE A 201 -3.50 11.24 -1.26
C ILE A 201 -3.46 12.35 -0.17
N LEU A 202 -2.34 13.06 -0.06
CA LEU A 202 -2.17 14.03 1.02
C LEU A 202 -3.09 15.26 0.89
N VAL A 203 -3.49 15.62 -0.33
CA VAL A 203 -4.25 16.83 -0.64
C VAL A 203 -5.74 16.75 -0.23
N PRO A 204 -6.55 15.75 -0.66
CA PRO A 204 -7.97 15.68 -0.34
C PRO A 204 -8.26 15.17 1.08
N TYR A 205 -7.45 14.25 1.62
CA TYR A 205 -7.81 13.54 2.86
C TYR A 205 -7.48 14.28 4.15
N SER A 206 -6.78 15.43 4.10
CA SER A 206 -6.50 16.25 5.28
C SER A 206 -7.75 16.88 5.92
N THR A 207 -8.81 17.10 5.13
CA THR A 207 -10.06 17.76 5.59
C THR A 207 -11.27 16.82 5.53
N ILE A 208 -11.24 15.80 4.67
CA ILE A 208 -12.41 14.96 4.36
C ILE A 208 -12.58 13.82 5.36
N ILE A 209 -11.50 13.11 5.73
CA ILE A 209 -11.58 12.04 6.75
C ILE A 209 -12.01 12.61 8.11
N CYS A 210 -11.55 13.81 8.46
CA CYS A 210 -11.96 14.45 9.72
C CYS A 210 -13.45 14.82 9.76
N ASN A 211 -14.04 15.25 8.63
CA ASN A 211 -15.41 15.77 8.60
C ASN A 211 -16.49 14.71 8.38
N SER A 212 -16.18 13.58 7.75
CA SER A 212 -17.12 12.44 7.66
C SER A 212 -17.22 11.64 8.97
N MET A 213 -16.42 11.99 9.98
CA MET A 213 -16.25 11.22 11.21
C MET A 213 -16.51 11.99 12.52
N SER A 214 -16.81 13.29 12.46
CA SER A 214 -17.15 14.11 13.64
C SER A 214 -18.49 13.73 14.31
N THR A 215 -19.21 12.73 13.79
CA THR A 215 -20.46 12.22 14.37
C THR A 215 -20.26 10.99 15.27
N LEU A 216 -19.03 10.50 15.44
CA LEU A 216 -18.74 9.34 16.31
C LEU A 216 -18.00 9.82 17.57
N SER A 217 -18.61 9.53 18.73
CA SER A 217 -18.08 9.86 20.05
C SER A 217 -16.60 9.43 20.21
N PRO A 218 -15.74 10.25 20.86
CA PRO A 218 -14.33 9.92 21.11
C PRO A 218 -14.10 8.58 21.82
N SER A 219 -15.11 8.04 22.49
CA SER A 219 -15.05 6.75 23.21
C SER A 219 -15.14 5.51 22.31
N ILE A 220 -15.52 5.64 21.03
CA ILE A 220 -15.75 4.50 20.11
C ILE A 220 -14.52 4.23 19.21
N CYS A 221 -13.63 5.21 19.06
CA CYS A 221 -12.47 5.13 18.16
C CYS A 221 -11.34 4.20 18.64
N THR A 222 -11.43 3.60 19.83
CA THR A 222 -10.26 2.95 20.44
C THR A 222 -10.13 1.45 20.22
N LYS A 223 -11.12 0.68 19.74
CA LYS A 223 -11.00 -0.80 19.91
C LYS A 223 -11.62 -1.72 18.86
N THR A 224 -11.70 -1.37 17.57
CA THR A 224 -12.12 -2.44 16.62
C THR A 224 -11.67 -2.24 15.17
N PRO A 225 -10.99 -3.24 14.57
CA PRO A 225 -10.78 -3.35 13.12
C PRO A 225 -12.06 -3.11 12.31
N LEU A 226 -13.22 -3.51 12.86
CA LEU A 226 -14.53 -3.35 12.25
C LEU A 226 -14.94 -1.89 11.98
N VAL A 227 -14.51 -0.95 12.82
CA VAL A 227 -14.80 0.48 12.62
C VAL A 227 -13.99 1.01 11.44
N ILE A 228 -12.69 0.72 11.39
CA ILE A 228 -11.80 1.06 10.27
C ILE A 228 -12.31 0.42 8.96
N LEU A 229 -12.74 -0.84 9.00
CA LEU A 229 -13.36 -1.52 7.86
C LEU A 229 -14.67 -0.85 7.39
N SER A 230 -15.55 -0.50 8.32
CA SER A 230 -16.83 0.16 8.01
C SER A 230 -16.64 1.55 7.40
N LEU A 231 -15.55 2.22 7.76
CA LEU A 231 -15.18 3.55 7.29
C LEU A 231 -14.48 3.49 5.95
N LEU A 232 -13.58 2.53 5.75
CA LEU A 232 -12.94 2.30 4.46
C LEU A 232 -14.00 1.92 3.41
N ARG A 233 -15.00 1.08 3.73
CA ARG A 233 -16.19 0.81 2.87
C ARG A 233 -16.99 2.06 2.46
N ARG A 234 -16.84 3.19 3.15
CA ARG A 234 -17.49 4.48 2.80
C ARG A 234 -16.57 5.41 1.98
N VAL A 235 -15.26 5.13 1.97
CA VAL A 235 -14.21 5.89 1.27
C VAL A 235 -13.71 5.14 0.03
N THR A 236 -14.07 3.87 -0.14
CA THR A 236 -13.81 3.05 -1.33
C THR A 236 -14.27 3.78 -2.60
N MET A 237 -13.40 3.79 -3.61
CA MET A 237 -13.69 4.44 -4.89
C MET A 237 -14.99 3.91 -5.50
N PRO A 238 -15.98 4.76 -5.82
CA PRO A 238 -17.21 4.33 -6.48
C PRO A 238 -16.99 3.82 -7.92
N SER A 239 -15.85 4.14 -8.53
CA SER A 239 -15.52 3.82 -9.93
C SER A 239 -14.96 2.40 -10.12
N PHE A 240 -14.56 1.73 -9.04
CA PHE A 240 -14.12 0.33 -9.07
C PHE A 240 -15.31 -0.56 -8.72
N THR A 241 -16.12 -0.91 -9.70
CA THR A 241 -17.03 -2.05 -9.56
C THR A 241 -16.20 -3.33 -9.65
N LEU A 242 -15.42 -3.65 -8.62
CA LEU A 242 -14.80 -4.96 -8.53
C LEU A 242 -15.91 -5.97 -8.25
N ARG A 243 -16.12 -6.88 -9.19
CA ARG A 243 -16.85 -8.14 -8.97
C ARG A 243 -15.90 -9.21 -8.42
N ALA A 244 -14.83 -8.81 -7.74
CA ALA A 244 -13.92 -9.77 -7.12
C ALA A 244 -14.62 -10.41 -5.92
N ALA A 245 -14.70 -11.73 -5.98
CA ALA A 245 -15.21 -12.58 -4.94
C ALA A 245 -14.56 -12.21 -3.60
N ILE A 246 -15.38 -11.71 -2.67
CA ILE A 246 -15.06 -11.80 -1.26
C ILE A 246 -14.96 -13.31 -1.01
N PRO A 247 -13.81 -13.87 -0.58
CA PRO A 247 -13.78 -15.26 -0.16
C PRO A 247 -14.75 -15.38 1.00
N THR A 248 -15.87 -16.05 0.76
CA THR A 248 -16.79 -16.44 1.81
C THR A 248 -16.07 -17.47 2.66
N ILE A 249 -15.55 -17.03 3.80
CA ILE A 249 -15.07 -17.94 4.83
C ILE A 249 -16.33 -18.50 5.55
N PRO A 250 -16.39 -19.81 5.82
CA PRO A 250 -17.52 -20.47 6.49
C PRO A 250 -17.86 -19.91 7.88
#